data_AF-A0A8T5PKS4-F1
#
_entry.id   AF-A0A8T5PKS4-F1
#
_cell.length_a   1.000
_cell.length_b   1.000
_cell.length_c   1.000
_cell.angle_alpha   90.00
_cell.angle_beta   90.00
_cell.angle_gamma   90.00
#
_symmetry.space_group_name_H-M   'P 1'
#
loop_
_entity.id
_entity.type
_entity.pdbx_description
1 polymer ?
#
loop_
_entity_poly.entity_id
_entity_poly.type
_entity_poly.pdbx_seq_one_letter_code
_entity_poly.pdbx_strand_id
1 'polypeptide(L)'
;YDKREKKIIEMAINRSRTGSDIIDTSALLAEEKKLYENLVGVFDRFRMGILLNMFQGQLPAVAEGKKIIVEEKRVTEEKESNVEKARIRIINPVPKFINPIDGGFLGPFENGVEVELEKSLAELLVEKKRAEWMP
;
A
#
# COMPACT_ATOMS: atom_id res chain seq x y z
N TYR A 1 -13.59 29.37 17.92
CA TYR A 1 -12.48 28.47 17.59
C TYR A 1 -12.92 27.00 17.73
N ASP A 2 -13.62 26.65 18.79
CA ASP A 2 -14.15 25.29 19.09
C ASP A 2 -14.90 24.61 17.93
N LYS A 3 -15.69 25.37 17.15
CA LYS A 3 -16.39 24.84 15.97
C LYS A 3 -15.42 24.28 14.92
N ARG A 4 -14.25 24.91 14.76
CA ARG A 4 -13.21 24.51 13.82
C ARG A 4 -12.50 23.25 14.30
N GLU A 5 -12.14 23.20 15.58
CA GLU A 5 -11.54 22.00 16.19
C GLU A 5 -12.45 20.78 16.11
N LYS A 6 -13.73 20.94 16.49
CA LYS A 6 -14.73 19.86 16.39
C LYS A 6 -14.83 19.34 14.96
N LYS A 7 -14.80 20.24 13.97
CA LYS A 7 -14.85 19.87 12.56
C LYS A 7 -13.60 19.08 12.13
N ILE A 8 -12.41 19.49 12.56
CA ILE A 8 -11.16 18.76 12.29
C ILE A 8 -11.21 17.33 12.86
N ILE A 9 -11.70 17.18 14.09
CA ILE A 9 -11.86 15.87 14.73
C ILE A 9 -12.86 15.00 13.95
N GLU A 10 -14.02 15.56 13.58
CA GLU A 10 -15.04 14.85 12.82
C GLU A 10 -14.53 14.43 11.42
N MET A 11 -13.78 15.31 10.75
CA MET A 11 -13.10 14.99 9.49
C MET A 11 -12.13 13.81 9.67
N ALA A 12 -11.30 13.81 10.73
CA ALA A 12 -10.36 12.74 11.01
C ALA A 12 -11.06 11.40 11.28
N ILE A 13 -12.16 11.39 12.04
CA ILE A 13 -12.98 10.20 12.29
C ILE A 13 -13.55 9.65 10.98
N ASN A 14 -14.12 10.52 10.15
CA ASN A 14 -14.71 10.11 8.88
C ASN A 14 -13.66 9.52 7.94
N ARG A 15 -12.48 10.14 7.84
CA ARG A 15 -11.35 9.62 7.06
C ARG A 15 -10.95 8.22 7.53
N SER A 16 -10.77 8.05 8.85
CA SER A 16 -10.37 6.75 9.42
C SER A 16 -11.44 5.67 9.21
N ARG A 17 -12.73 6.05 9.20
CA ARG A 17 -13.83 5.13 8.97
C ARG A 17 -13.91 4.64 7.52
N THR A 18 -13.72 5.54 6.54
CA THR A 18 -13.91 5.22 5.12
C THR A 18 -12.61 4.83 4.41
N GLY A 19 -11.45 5.18 4.98
CA GLY A 19 -10.14 4.96 4.34
C GLY A 19 -9.91 5.79 3.07
N SER A 20 -10.80 6.72 2.76
CA SER A 20 -10.77 7.49 1.51
C SER A 20 -10.08 8.84 1.71
N ASP A 21 -9.09 9.15 0.86
CA ASP A 21 -8.34 10.41 0.87
C ASP A 21 -9.05 11.57 0.14
N ILE A 22 -10.39 11.52 0.08
CA ILE A 22 -11.25 12.44 -0.69
C ILE A 22 -11.45 13.79 0.04
N ILE A 23 -10.97 13.90 1.28
CA ILE A 23 -11.18 15.09 2.11
C ILE A 23 -10.23 16.21 1.68
N ASP A 24 -10.78 17.31 1.16
CA ASP A 24 -10.03 18.52 0.87
C ASP A 24 -9.49 19.16 2.16
N THR A 25 -8.17 19.27 2.24
CA THR A 25 -7.44 19.87 3.38
C THR A 25 -6.84 21.24 3.06
N SER A 26 -7.09 21.78 1.86
CA SER A 26 -6.53 23.06 1.40
C SER A 26 -6.92 24.26 2.26
N ALA A 27 -8.06 24.18 2.96
CA ALA A 27 -8.56 25.24 3.84
C ALA A 27 -7.99 25.20 5.29
N LEU A 28 -7.16 24.20 5.62
CA LEU A 28 -6.55 24.06 6.95
C LEU A 28 -5.25 24.85 7.06
N LEU A 29 -4.98 25.37 8.26
CA LEU A 29 -3.67 25.93 8.59
C LEU A 29 -2.64 24.80 8.77
N ALA A 30 -1.35 25.12 8.74
CA ALA A 30 -0.28 24.12 8.87
C ALA A 30 -0.37 23.34 10.20
N GLU A 31 -0.67 24.03 11.29
CA GLU A 31 -0.83 23.46 12.62
C GLU A 31 -2.06 22.55 12.69
N GLU A 32 -3.14 22.95 12.03
CA GLU A 32 -4.39 22.19 11.99
C GLU A 32 -4.29 20.95 11.12
N LYS A 33 -3.53 21.05 10.02
CA LYS A 33 -3.19 19.91 9.17
C LYS A 33 -2.37 18.90 9.96
N LYS A 34 -1.37 19.37 10.72
CA LYS A 34 -0.58 18.52 11.61
C LYS A 34 -1.45 17.86 12.69
N LEU A 35 -2.38 18.60 13.30
CA LEU A 35 -3.34 18.05 14.25
C LEU A 35 -4.22 16.97 13.60
N TYR A 36 -4.78 17.25 12.43
CA TYR A 36 -5.61 16.33 11.65
C TYR A 36 -4.87 15.03 11.34
N GLU A 37 -3.64 15.11 10.84
CA GLU A 37 -2.81 13.94 10.52
C GLU A 37 -2.52 13.09 11.76
N ASN A 38 -2.20 13.73 12.88
CA ASN A 38 -2.00 13.04 14.16
C ASN A 38 -3.27 12.32 14.63
N LEU A 39 -4.44 12.98 14.54
CA LEU A 39 -5.72 12.39 14.92
C LEU A 39 -6.07 11.19 14.04
N VAL A 40 -5.88 11.31 12.72
CA VAL A 40 -6.08 10.21 11.78
C VAL A 40 -5.21 9.02 12.15
N GLY A 41 -3.91 9.23 12.35
CA GLY A 41 -2.99 8.14 12.69
C GLY A 41 -3.30 7.49 14.05
N VAL A 42 -3.80 8.26 15.02
CA VAL A 42 -4.34 7.72 16.27
C VAL A 42 -5.55 6.83 15.99
N PHE A 43 -6.56 7.34 15.27
CA PHE A 43 -7.77 6.58 14.98
C PHE A 43 -7.49 5.30 14.20
N ASP A 44 -6.64 5.36 13.16
CA ASP A 44 -6.31 4.19 12.33
C ASP A 44 -5.58 3.13 13.14
N ARG A 45 -4.64 3.53 14.01
CA ARG A 45 -3.92 2.60 14.89
C ARG A 45 -4.89 1.84 15.80
N PHE A 46 -5.78 2.54 16.48
CA PHE A 46 -6.75 1.89 17.38
C PHE A 46 -7.76 1.06 16.59
N ARG A 47 -8.19 1.54 15.42
CA ARG A 47 -9.13 0.81 14.56
C ARG A 47 -8.54 -0.49 14.06
N MET A 48 -7.29 -0.50 13.60
CA MET A 48 -6.59 -1.72 13.20
C MET A 48 -6.28 -2.62 14.40
N GLY A 49 -5.70 -2.07 15.47
CA GLY A 49 -5.29 -2.87 16.64
C GLY A 49 -6.47 -3.45 17.44
N ILE A 50 -7.65 -2.86 17.34
CA ILE A 50 -8.86 -3.36 18.01
C ILE A 50 -9.76 -4.08 17.02
N LEU A 51 -10.30 -3.41 16.00
CA LEU A 51 -11.36 -3.99 15.16
C LEU A 51 -10.85 -5.12 14.28
N LEU A 52 -9.66 -5.00 13.69
CA LEU A 52 -9.11 -6.06 12.83
C LEU A 52 -8.80 -7.31 13.65
N ASN A 53 -8.14 -7.14 14.80
CA ASN A 53 -7.82 -8.24 15.70
C ASN A 53 -9.08 -8.91 16.25
N MET A 54 -10.09 -8.12 16.64
CA MET A 54 -11.37 -8.64 17.14
C MET A 54 -12.14 -9.38 16.03
N PHE A 55 -12.09 -8.91 14.79
CA PHE A 55 -12.67 -9.61 13.63
C PHE A 55 -11.95 -10.94 13.35
N GLN A 56 -10.65 -11.02 13.63
CA GLN A 56 -9.84 -12.24 13.48
C GLN A 56 -9.92 -13.18 14.70
N GLY A 57 -10.73 -12.85 15.72
CA GLY A 57 -10.84 -13.64 16.96
C GLY A 57 -9.59 -13.57 17.85
N GLN A 58 -8.71 -12.60 17.61
CA GLN A 58 -7.51 -12.36 18.42
C GLN A 58 -7.81 -11.33 19.51
N LEU A 59 -7.04 -11.38 20.59
CA LEU A 59 -7.11 -10.35 21.63
C LEU A 59 -6.65 -9.00 21.06
N PRO A 60 -7.28 -7.88 21.45
CA PRO A 60 -6.88 -6.56 20.98
C PRO A 60 -5.45 -6.25 21.44
N ALA A 61 -4.56 -6.08 20.48
CA ALA A 61 -3.19 -5.66 20.72
C ALA A 61 -2.97 -4.30 20.03
N VAL A 62 -2.99 -3.23 20.81
CA VAL A 62 -2.62 -1.90 20.34
C VAL A 62 -1.13 -1.72 20.57
N ALA A 63 -0.35 -1.59 19.50
CA ALA A 63 1.06 -1.27 19.63
C ALA A 63 1.22 0.13 20.24
N GLU A 64 1.62 0.21 21.51
CA GLU A 64 1.96 1.46 22.16
C GLU A 64 3.26 2.02 21.55
N GLY A 65 3.22 3.28 21.09
CA GLY A 65 4.45 4.07 21.04
C GLY A 65 5.33 4.05 19.79
N LYS A 66 4.80 3.95 18.56
CA LYS A 66 5.54 4.49 17.40
C LYS A 66 5.15 5.95 17.15
N LYS A 67 6.12 6.87 17.29
CA LYS A 67 6.01 8.26 16.80
C LYS A 67 5.73 8.18 15.29
N ILE A 68 4.65 8.82 14.85
CA ILE A 68 4.30 8.90 13.43
C ILE A 68 5.23 9.95 12.85
N ILE A 69 6.31 9.52 12.20
CA ILE A 69 7.00 10.35 11.23
C ILE A 69 6.02 10.41 10.05
N VAL A 70 5.43 11.58 9.83
CA VAL A 70 4.62 11.84 8.63
C VAL A 70 5.63 11.90 7.49
N GLU A 71 5.95 10.74 6.92
CA GLU A 71 6.51 10.67 5.58
C GLU A 71 5.38 11.04 4.63
N GLU A 72 5.41 12.29 4.17
CA GLU A 72 4.79 12.65 2.90
C GLU A 72 5.20 11.59 1.88
N LYS A 73 4.21 10.99 1.19
CA LYS A 73 4.43 10.11 0.05
C LYS A 73 5.49 10.69 -0.89
N ARG A 74 6.72 10.20 -0.75
CA ARG A 74 7.52 9.73 -1.87
C ARG A 74 7.55 8.23 -1.71
N VAL A 75 6.68 7.56 -2.47
CA VAL A 75 6.86 6.14 -2.77
C VAL A 75 8.11 6.08 -3.65
N THR A 76 9.28 6.13 -3.02
CA THR A 76 10.52 5.61 -3.56
C THR A 76 10.78 4.32 -2.79
N GLU A 77 10.33 3.26 -3.44
CA GLU A 77 10.92 1.92 -3.46
C GLU A 77 12.26 1.80 -2.71
N GLU A 78 12.24 1.43 -1.43
CA GLU A 78 13.33 0.66 -0.81
C GLU A 78 12.74 -0.27 0.26
N LYS A 79 11.91 -1.22 -0.19
CA LYS A 79 11.90 -2.53 0.44
C LYS A 79 12.72 -3.44 -0.46
N GLU A 80 14.04 -3.37 -0.29
CA GLU A 80 14.91 -4.49 -0.64
C GLU A 80 14.58 -5.66 0.30
N SER A 81 13.41 -6.27 0.09
CA SER A 81 13.33 -7.72 0.29
C SER A 81 14.30 -8.31 -0.73
N ASN A 82 15.23 -9.12 -0.25
CA ASN A 82 16.20 -9.86 -1.04
C ASN A 82 15.47 -10.78 -2.02
N VAL A 83 15.08 -10.19 -3.15
CA VAL A 83 14.19 -10.79 -4.12
C VAL A 83 15.03 -11.13 -5.33
N GLU A 84 15.24 -12.42 -5.53
CA GLU A 84 15.99 -12.94 -6.67
C GLU A 84 15.26 -12.53 -7.97
N LYS A 85 15.92 -11.68 -8.77
CA LYS A 85 15.44 -11.30 -10.10
C LYS A 85 15.87 -12.34 -11.12
N ALA A 86 14.99 -12.64 -12.06
CA ALA A 86 15.20 -13.59 -13.14
C ALA A 86 14.86 -12.94 -14.49
N ARG A 87 15.65 -13.25 -15.51
CA ARG A 87 15.37 -12.84 -16.89
C ARG A 87 14.64 -13.95 -17.62
N ILE A 88 13.48 -13.60 -18.19
CA ILE A 88 12.67 -14.52 -18.97
C ILE A 88 12.32 -13.91 -20.32
N ARG A 89 12.15 -14.78 -21.32
CA ARG A 89 11.64 -14.40 -22.64
C ARG A 89 10.20 -14.85 -22.77
N ILE A 90 9.32 -13.94 -23.17
CA ILE A 90 7.89 -14.21 -23.31
C ILE A 90 7.63 -14.82 -24.68
N ILE A 91 7.04 -16.03 -24.72
CA ILE A 91 6.69 -16.76 -25.94
C ILE A 91 5.26 -16.46 -26.37
N ASN A 92 4.36 -16.29 -25.39
CA ASN A 92 2.95 -16.08 -25.62
C ASN A 92 2.52 -14.75 -25.01
N PRO A 93 1.66 -13.96 -25.67
CA PRO A 93 1.25 -12.66 -25.16
C PRO A 93 0.61 -12.79 -23.77
N VAL A 94 1.07 -11.98 -22.84
CA VAL A 94 0.61 -11.97 -21.46
C VAL A 94 -0.17 -10.67 -21.22
N PRO A 95 -1.47 -10.73 -20.90
CA PRO A 95 -2.25 -9.54 -20.62
C PRO A 95 -1.76 -8.88 -19.33
N LYS A 96 -2.19 -7.63 -19.11
CA LYS A 96 -1.87 -6.91 -17.87
C LYS A 96 -2.34 -7.69 -16.64
N PHE A 97 -1.45 -7.89 -15.67
CA PHE A 97 -1.74 -8.60 -14.41
C PHE A 97 -1.17 -7.85 -13.21
N ILE A 98 -1.61 -8.24 -12.01
CA ILE A 98 -1.20 -7.61 -10.75
C ILE A 98 0.01 -8.37 -10.20
N ASN A 99 1.06 -7.65 -9.82
CA ASN A 99 2.17 -8.19 -9.05
C ASN A 99 1.64 -8.52 -7.64
N PRO A 100 1.65 -9.80 -7.19
CA PRO A 100 1.19 -10.19 -5.87
C PRO A 100 1.94 -9.50 -4.72
N ILE A 101 3.18 -9.05 -4.97
CA ILE A 101 4.06 -8.50 -3.95
C ILE A 101 3.93 -6.98 -3.85
N ASP A 102 4.08 -6.27 -4.97
CA ASP A 102 4.00 -4.80 -4.98
C ASP A 102 2.57 -4.26 -5.13
N GLY A 103 1.61 -5.12 -5.53
CA GLY A 103 0.27 -4.70 -5.93
C GLY A 103 0.23 -3.85 -7.21
N GLY A 104 1.39 -3.58 -7.82
CA GLY A 104 1.54 -2.86 -9.08
C GLY A 104 1.08 -3.68 -10.26
N PHE A 105 0.72 -3.02 -11.37
CA PHE A 105 0.36 -3.73 -12.59
C PHE A 105 1.58 -3.95 -13.50
N LEU A 106 1.73 -5.17 -14.02
CA LEU A 106 2.74 -5.56 -14.99
C LEU A 106 2.10 -5.95 -16.32
N GLY A 107 2.79 -5.69 -17.43
CA GLY A 107 2.30 -5.93 -18.79
C GLY A 107 1.39 -4.80 -19.32
N PRO A 108 0.80 -4.96 -20.52
CA PRO A 108 0.78 -6.16 -21.35
C PRO A 108 2.14 -6.47 -21.99
N PHE A 109 2.47 -7.75 -22.09
CA PHE A 109 3.69 -8.20 -22.74
C PHE A 109 3.39 -8.88 -24.06
N GLU A 110 4.13 -8.49 -25.10
CA GLU A 110 4.04 -9.07 -26.43
C GLU A 110 4.96 -10.29 -26.59
N ASN A 111 4.75 -11.06 -27.65
CA ASN A 111 5.59 -12.20 -27.99
C ASN A 111 7.02 -11.74 -28.34
N GLY A 112 8.01 -12.41 -27.79
CA GLY A 112 9.44 -12.17 -28.02
C GLY A 112 10.05 -11.12 -27.10
N VAL A 113 9.29 -10.53 -26.17
CA VAL A 113 9.80 -9.51 -25.25
C VAL A 113 10.59 -10.16 -24.11
N GLU A 114 11.76 -9.58 -23.82
CA GLU A 114 12.61 -9.97 -22.70
C GLU A 114 12.27 -9.08 -21.50
N VAL A 115 11.97 -9.70 -20.37
CA VAL A 115 11.56 -9.00 -19.15
C VAL A 115 12.31 -9.55 -17.96
N GLU A 116 12.81 -8.65 -17.12
CA GLU A 116 13.37 -8.99 -15.83
C GLU A 116 12.25 -8.94 -14.79
N LEU A 117 11.89 -10.09 -14.25
CA LEU A 117 10.81 -10.25 -13.27
C LEU A 117 11.33 -10.97 -12.04
N GLU A 118 10.51 -10.98 -11.00
CA GLU A 118 10.76 -11.77 -9.82
C GLU A 118 10.81 -13.27 -10.12
N LYS A 119 11.71 -14.01 -9.47
CA LYS A 119 11.83 -15.46 -9.66
C LYS A 119 10.51 -16.20 -9.45
N SER A 120 9.75 -15.86 -8.41
CA SER A 120 8.43 -16.44 -8.15
C SER A 120 7.43 -16.21 -9.30
N LEU A 121 7.49 -15.04 -9.93
CA LEU A 121 6.64 -14.69 -11.08
C LEU A 121 7.13 -15.34 -12.37
N ALA A 122 8.45 -15.38 -12.56
CA ALA A 122 9.11 -16.06 -13.67
C ALA A 122 8.78 -17.56 -13.67
N GLU A 123 8.88 -18.23 -12.53
CA GLU A 123 8.49 -19.63 -12.34
C GLU A 123 7.03 -19.86 -12.75
N LEU A 124 6.11 -19.01 -12.30
CA LEU A 124 4.68 -19.12 -12.62
C LEU A 124 4.38 -18.90 -14.11
N LEU A 125 5.10 -17.98 -14.77
CA LEU A 125 4.95 -17.74 -16.22
C LEU A 125 5.54 -18.87 -17.06
N VAL A 126 6.64 -19.50 -16.60
CA VAL A 126 7.25 -20.67 -17.23
C VAL A 126 6.37 -21.91 -17.03
N GLU A 127 5.84 -22.13 -15.82
CA GLU A 127 4.91 -23.23 -15.50
C GLU A 127 3.67 -23.17 -16.41
N LYS A 128 3.15 -21.96 -16.65
CA LYS A 128 2.02 -21.72 -17.57
C LYS A 128 2.41 -21.77 -19.05
N LYS A 129 3.65 -22.13 -19.40
CA LYS A 129 4.19 -22.20 -20.77
C LYS A 129 4.02 -20.89 -21.56
N ARG A 130 4.14 -19.75 -20.87
CA ARG A 130 4.05 -18.41 -21.48
C ARG A 130 5.41 -17.75 -21.65
N ALA A 131 6.41 -18.19 -20.88
CA ALA A 131 7.77 -17.69 -20.96
C ALA A 131 8.79 -18.83 -20.83
N GLU A 132 10.02 -18.57 -21.26
CA GLU A 132 11.18 -19.45 -21.15
C GLU A 132 12.28 -18.80 -20.31
N TRP A 133 13.01 -19.62 -19.55
CA TRP A 133 14.19 -19.18 -18.81
C TRP A 133 15.29 -18.78 -19.77
N MET A 134 15.94 -17.66 -19.48
CA MET A 134 17.18 -17.29 -20.14
C MET A 134 18.37 -17.68 -19.22
N PRO A 135 19.42 -18.31 -19.76
CA PRO A 135 20.62 -18.65 -19.00
C PRO A 135 21.46 -17.41 -18.63
#